data_AF-A0A2U3RMN6-F1
#
_entry.id   AF-A0A2U3RMN6-F1
#
_cell.length_a   1.000
_cell.length_b   1.000
_cell.length_c   1.000
_cell.angle_alpha   90.00
_cell.angle_beta   90.00
_cell.angle_gamma   90.00
#
_symmetry.space_group_name_H-M   'P 1'
#
loop_
_entity.id
_entity.type
_entity.pdbx_description
1 polymer ?
#
loop_
_entity_poly.entity_id
_entity_poly.type
_entity_poly.pdbx_seq_one_letter_code
_entity_poly.pdbx_strand_id
1 'polypeptide(L)' 'MCRNPNHDNKNMWFILDELPALQKVSSLPVALAESRKYGGCFVAGLQNIHQLEAIYGAAECASMLDLFNSKFIFRVSD' A
#
# COMPACT_ATOMS: atom_id res chain seq x y z
N MET A 1 5.97 -19.86 20.59
CA MET A 1 7.08 -19.05 20.06
C MET A 1 7.31 -17.88 20.99
N CYS A 2 8.33 -18.01 21.85
CA CYS A 2 8.64 -17.05 22.91
C CYS A 2 9.17 -15.74 22.30
N ARG A 3 8.47 -14.64 22.53
CA ARG A 3 8.91 -13.28 22.15
C ARG A 3 9.91 -12.79 23.21
N ASN A 4 11.16 -12.60 22.81
CA ASN A 4 12.20 -11.98 23.62
C ASN A 4 11.85 -10.48 23.85
N PRO A 5 11.98 -9.90 25.06
CA PRO A 5 11.41 -8.59 25.40
C PRO A 5 12.31 -7.39 25.07
N ASN A 6 13.41 -7.59 24.35
CA ASN A 6 14.41 -6.56 24.10
C ASN A 6 14.42 -6.14 22.61
N HIS A 7 13.86 -4.96 22.31
CA HIS A 7 14.20 -4.04 21.20
C HIS A 7 14.21 -4.63 19.76
N ASP A 8 13.45 -4.18 18.76
CA ASP A 8 12.94 -2.85 18.40
C ASP A 8 11.66 -3.04 17.57
N ASN A 9 10.82 -2.00 17.45
CA ASN A 9 9.79 -1.90 16.42
C ASN A 9 10.44 -1.99 15.02
N LYS A 10 10.68 -3.21 14.51
CA LYS A 10 11.13 -3.44 13.14
C LYS A 10 9.94 -3.22 12.21
N ASN A 11 9.54 -1.97 12.08
CA ASN A 11 8.57 -1.58 11.08
C ASN A 11 9.20 -1.90 9.72
N MET A 12 8.61 -2.83 8.97
CA MET A 12 9.06 -3.15 7.62
C MET A 12 8.40 -2.17 6.66
N TRP A 13 9.21 -1.33 6.01
CA TRP A 13 8.72 -0.33 5.09
C TRP A 13 8.79 -0.83 3.65
N PHE A 14 7.66 -0.76 2.96
CA PHE A 14 7.55 -0.97 1.53
C PHE A 14 7.32 0.39 0.90
N ILE A 15 8.31 0.87 0.14
CA ILE A 15 8.23 2.15 -0.58
C ILE A 15 8.13 1.80 -2.05
N LEU A 16 6.98 2.08 -2.63
CA LEU A 16 6.66 1.90 -4.03
C LEU A 16 6.59 3.31 -4.61
N ASP A 17 7.54 3.66 -5.47
CA ASP A 17 7.60 4.98 -6.11
C ASP A 17 6.49 5.16 -7.16
N GLU A 18 6.22 4.12 -7.96
CA GLU A 18 5.11 4.07 -8.91
C GLU A 18 4.40 2.73 -8.82
N LEU A 19 3.29 2.68 -8.06
CA LEU A 19 2.54 1.44 -7.87
C LEU A 19 1.98 0.84 -9.19
N PRO A 20 1.40 1.62 -10.12
CA PRO A 20 0.95 1.14 -11.43
C PRO A 20 2.04 0.50 -12.30
N ALA A 21 3.32 0.87 -12.12
CA ALA A 21 4.41 0.31 -12.91
C ALA A 21 4.63 -1.19 -12.65
N LEU A 22 4.24 -1.68 -11.48
CA LEU A 22 4.36 -3.09 -11.06
C LEU A 22 3.31 -4.02 -11.68
N GLN A 23 2.38 -3.51 -12.50
CA GLN A 23 1.22 -4.26 -13.00
C GLN A 23 0.36 -4.83 -11.85
N LYS A 24 -0.55 -5.77 -12.14
CA LYS A 24 -1.45 -6.32 -11.12
C LYS A 24 -0.71 -7.27 -10.19
N VAL A 25 -0.44 -6.81 -8.97
CA VAL A 25 0.06 -7.64 -7.86
C VAL A 25 -1.13 -8.15 -7.04
N SER A 26 -1.52 -9.41 -7.23
CA SER A 26 -2.69 -10.02 -6.57
C SER A 26 -2.56 -10.15 -5.06
N SER A 27 -1.34 -10.25 -4.53
CA SER A 27 -1.06 -10.35 -3.10
C SER A 27 -1.05 -8.99 -2.38
N LEU A 28 -1.04 -7.87 -3.11
CA LEU A 28 -0.88 -6.54 -2.54
C LEU A 28 -2.02 -6.13 -1.59
N PRO A 29 -3.32 -6.33 -1.92
CA PRO A 29 -4.41 -5.99 -1.01
C PRO A 29 -4.35 -6.79 0.30
N VAL A 30 -4.02 -8.09 0.20
CA VAL A 30 -3.85 -8.97 1.37
C VAL A 30 -2.66 -8.51 2.21
N ALA A 31 -1.54 -8.19 1.57
CA ALA A 31 -0.37 -7.65 2.25
C ALA A 31 -0.68 -6.33 2.98
N LEU A 32 -1.40 -5.40 2.35
CA LEU A 32 -1.82 -4.14 2.97
C LEU A 32 -2.74 -4.36 4.19
N ALA A 33 -3.64 -5.35 4.12
CA ALA A 33 -4.54 -5.67 5.22
C ALA A 33 -3.83 -6.39 6.39
N GLU A 34 -2.99 -7.37 6.10
CA GLU A 34 -2.36 -8.22 7.12
C GLU A 34 -1.09 -7.60 7.73
N SER A 35 -0.32 -6.85 6.94
CA SER A 35 0.94 -6.24 7.39
C SER A 35 0.79 -5.32 8.59
N ARG A 36 -0.39 -4.70 8.76
CA ARG A 36 -0.75 -3.89 9.94
C ARG A 36 -0.53 -4.63 11.26
N LYS A 37 -0.75 -5.95 11.30
CA LYS A 37 -0.56 -6.79 12.50
C LYS A 37 0.91 -7.03 12.82
N TYR A 38 1.78 -6.91 11.82
CA TYR A 38 3.20 -7.23 11.88
C TYR A 38 4.11 -5.99 11.84
N GLY A 39 3.53 -4.78 11.91
CA GLY A 39 4.28 -3.52 11.82
C GLY A 39 4.74 -3.17 10.40
N GLY A 40 4.14 -3.76 9.36
CA GLY A 40 4.46 -3.36 7.99
C GLY A 40 3.81 -2.03 7.63
N CYS A 41 4.58 -1.16 6.99
CA CYS A 41 4.13 0.15 6.52
C CYS A 41 4.33 0.24 5.00
N PHE A 42 3.31 0.73 4.30
CA PHE A 42 3.32 0.86 2.85
C PHE A 42 3.19 2.33 2.47
N VAL A 43 4.12 2.79 1.65
CA VAL A 43 4.08 4.08 0.97
C VAL A 43 4.01 3.77 -0.51
N ALA A 44 2.93 4.17 -1.17
CA ALA A 44 2.72 3.96 -2.59
C ALA A 44 2.54 5.31 -3.29
N GLY A 45 3.40 5.58 -4.27
CA GLY A 45 3.26 6.68 -5.20
C GLY A 45 2.31 6.32 -6.34
N LEU A 46 1.50 7.31 -6.73
CA LEU A 46 0.49 7.23 -7.76
C LEU A 46 0.54 8.53 -8.56
N GLN A 47 0.70 8.45 -9.88
CA GLN A 47 0.50 9.61 -10.75
C GLN A 47 -0.98 9.90 -10.99
N ASN A 48 -1.78 8.86 -11.24
CA ASN A 48 -3.22 8.97 -11.50
C ASN A 48 -3.96 7.74 -10.96
N ILE A 49 -5.07 7.98 -10.26
CA ILE A 49 -5.95 6.92 -9.74
C ILE A 49 -6.53 6.06 -10.87
N HIS A 50 -6.82 6.65 -12.03
CA HIS A 50 -7.38 5.93 -13.17
C HIS A 50 -6.47 4.83 -13.71
N GLN A 51 -5.15 4.98 -13.62
CA GLN A 51 -4.21 3.91 -14.00
C GLN A 51 -4.32 2.73 -13.04
N LEU A 52 -4.49 3.01 -11.74
CA LEU A 52 -4.67 1.98 -10.73
C LEU A 52 -6.02 1.27 -10.90
N GLU A 53 -7.09 2.00 -11.22
CA GLU A 53 -8.40 1.44 -11.56
C GLU A 53 -8.36 0.56 -12.81
N ALA A 54 -7.57 0.92 -13.83
CA ALA A 54 -7.41 0.09 -15.01
C ALA A 54 -6.71 -1.26 -14.72
N ILE A 55 -5.79 -1.29 -13.75
CA ILE A 55 -5.04 -2.49 -13.37
C ILE A 55 -5.83 -3.38 -12.42
N TYR A 56 -6.43 -2.81 -11.37
CA TYR A 56 -7.10 -3.56 -10.31
C TYR A 56 -8.62 -3.65 -10.48
N GLY A 57 -9.22 -2.76 -11.28
CA GLY A 57 -10.66 -2.56 -11.33
C GLY A 57 -11.12 -1.55 -10.27
N ALA A 58 -12.21 -0.83 -10.56
CA ALA A 58 -12.70 0.25 -9.72
C ALA A 58 -13.01 -0.19 -8.27
N ALA A 59 -13.66 -1.35 -8.09
CA ALA A 59 -14.04 -1.85 -6.77
C ALA A 59 -12.84 -2.26 -5.90
N GLU A 60 -11.86 -2.97 -6.49
CA GLU A 60 -10.63 -3.35 -5.78
C GLU A 60 -9.77 -2.12 -5.49
N CYS A 61 -9.68 -1.19 -6.43
CA CYS A 61 -8.93 0.06 -6.27
C CYS A 61 -9.48 0.88 -5.10
N ALA A 62 -10.79 1.10 -5.04
CA ALA A 62 -11.44 1.80 -3.93
C ALA A 62 -11.15 1.12 -2.58
N SER A 63 -11.33 -0.21 -2.52
CA SER A 63 -11.05 -1.00 -1.32
C SER A 63 -9.58 -0.92 -0.89
N MET A 64 -8.65 -0.94 -1.84
CA MET A 64 -7.22 -0.87 -1.58
C MET A 64 -6.79 0.53 -1.12
N LEU A 65 -7.37 1.58 -1.73
CA LEU A 65 -7.16 2.95 -1.28
C LEU A 65 -7.67 3.14 0.15
N ASP A 66 -8.80 2.56 0.53
CA ASP A 66 -9.30 2.62 1.91
C ASP A 66 -8.36 1.96 2.95
N LEU A 67 -7.50 1.03 2.52
CA LEU A 67 -6.45 0.47 3.38
C LEU A 67 -5.28 1.44 3.63
N PHE A 68 -5.18 2.55 2.91
CA PHE A 68 -4.21 3.60 3.22
C PHE A 68 -4.81 4.63 4.17
N ASN A 69 -4.38 4.59 5.43
CA ASN A 69 -4.85 5.51 6.49
C ASN A 69 -4.44 6.97 6.26
N SER A 70 -3.40 7.22 5.46
CA SER A 70 -2.88 8.55 5.18
C SER A 70 -2.73 8.73 3.68
N LYS A 71 -3.20 9.86 3.17
CA LYS A 71 -3.18 10.20 1.74
C LYS A 71 -2.56 11.58 1.59
N PHE A 72 -1.55 11.67 0.73
CA PHE A 72 -0.93 12.93 0.36
C PHE A 72 -1.30 13.20 -1.10
N ILE A 73 -2.02 14.29 -1.35
CA ILE A 73 -2.43 14.69 -2.69
C ILE A 73 -1.59 15.90 -3.06
N PHE A 74 -0.69 15.70 -4.02
CA PHE A 74 0.13 16.77 -4.60
C PHE A 74 -0.58 17.35 -5.82
N ARG A 75 0.06 18.32 -6.49
CA ARG A 75 -0.49 18.96 -7.68
C ARG A 75 -0.85 17.91 -8.73
N VAL A 76 -2.14 17.71 -8.94
CA VAL A 76 -2.67 16.94 -10.07
C VAL A 76 -2.70 17.89 -11.26
N SER A 77 -2.08 17.49 -12.37
CA SER A 77 -2.24 18.20 -13.64
C SER A 77 -3.48 17.61 -14.29
N ASP A 78 -4.46 18.45 -14.65
CA ASP A 78 -5.70 18.03 -15.33
C ASP A 78 -5.41 17.20 -16.60
#